data_AF-A0A927GPH1-F1
#
_entry.id   AF-A0A927GPH1-F1
#
_cell.length_a   1.000
_cell.length_b   1.000
_cell.length_c   1.000
_cell.angle_alpha   90.00
_cell.angle_beta   90.00
_cell.angle_gamma   90.00
#
_symmetry.space_group_name_H-M   'P 1'
#
loop_
_entity.id
_entity.type
_entity.pdbx_description
1 polymer ?
#
loop_
_entity_poly.entity_id
_entity_poly.type
_entity_poly.pdbx_seq_one_letter_code
_entity_poly.pdbx_strand_id
1 'polypeptide(L)'
;MRIPQVLTGTVYEEVVRRSEGRCECDLDQPGNCGTARHSAGSRCYEGGTHCSPLVAAPRDPEVSDRDAITLPAEAVIVLCRVCYVRRRNHTAKAREARNQAALLAEENALFAPDLLPPAGSTAPEQQRDVA
;
A
#
# COMPACT_ATOMS: atom_id res chain seq x y z
N MET A 1 9.81 12.80 -35.55
CA MET A 1 9.33 12.13 -34.32
C MET A 1 8.69 13.20 -33.42
N ARG A 2 7.39 13.08 -33.14
CA ARG A 2 6.66 13.98 -32.24
C ARG A 2 6.36 13.23 -30.96
N ILE A 3 6.82 13.74 -29.83
CA ILE A 3 6.43 13.25 -28.50
C ILE A 3 4.95 13.66 -28.32
N PRO A 4 4.00 12.73 -28.11
CA PRO A 4 2.58 13.07 -28.03
C PRO A 4 2.32 13.93 -26.78
N GLN A 5 1.96 15.20 -26.99
CA GLN A 5 1.67 16.18 -25.94
C GLN A 5 0.28 16.01 -25.27
N VAL A 6 -0.35 14.84 -25.29
CA VAL A 6 -1.80 14.74 -25.00
C VAL A 6 -2.20 13.80 -23.84
N LEU A 7 -1.32 12.91 -23.35
CA LEU A 7 -1.80 11.80 -22.50
C LEU A 7 -2.09 12.14 -21.03
N THR A 8 -1.54 13.23 -20.49
CA THR A 8 -1.70 13.55 -19.06
C THR A 8 -2.90 14.43 -18.74
N GLY A 9 -3.38 15.24 -19.69
CA GLY A 9 -4.60 16.05 -19.52
C GLY A 9 -5.88 15.25 -19.76
N THR A 10 -5.92 14.44 -20.83
CA THR A 10 -7.14 13.74 -21.25
C THR A 10 -7.54 12.63 -20.29
N VAL A 11 -6.58 11.89 -19.72
CA VAL A 11 -6.89 10.83 -18.74
C VAL A 11 -7.44 11.46 -17.46
N TYR A 12 -6.88 12.57 -17.00
CA TYR A 12 -7.39 13.29 -15.84
C TYR A 12 -8.83 13.77 -16.06
N GLU A 13 -9.07 14.49 -17.15
CA GLU A 13 -10.38 15.04 -17.50
C GLU A 13 -11.42 13.92 -17.67
N GLU A 14 -11.06 12.84 -18.34
CA GLU A 14 -11.96 11.70 -18.55
C GLU A 14 -12.34 11.02 -17.25
N VAL A 15 -11.37 10.79 -16.35
CA VAL A 15 -11.63 10.13 -15.07
C VAL A 15 -12.46 11.04 -14.14
N VAL A 16 -12.18 12.35 -14.12
CA VAL A 16 -12.99 13.33 -13.35
C VAL A 16 -14.40 13.44 -13.89
N ARG A 17 -14.57 13.43 -15.23
CA ARG A 17 -15.89 13.43 -15.88
C ARG A 17 -16.66 12.16 -15.55
N ARG A 18 -16.02 10.99 -15.65
CA ARG A 18 -16.59 9.68 -15.28
C ARG A 18 -17.03 9.64 -13.83
N SER A 19 -16.30 10.29 -12.93
CA SER A 19 -16.63 10.33 -11.51
C SER A 19 -17.70 11.37 -11.14
N GLU A 20 -18.16 12.17 -12.11
CA GLU A 20 -19.05 13.31 -11.90
C GLU A 20 -18.49 14.32 -10.89
N GLY A 21 -17.15 14.46 -10.86
CA GLY A 21 -16.47 15.31 -9.88
C GLY A 21 -16.52 14.78 -8.45
N ARG A 22 -16.80 13.48 -8.25
CA ARG A 22 -16.82 12.83 -6.94
C ARG A 22 -15.57 11.99 -6.71
N CYS A 23 -15.18 11.87 -5.46
CA CYS A 23 -14.13 10.95 -5.04
C CYS A 23 -14.63 9.50 -5.16
N GLU A 24 -13.85 8.64 -5.81
CA GLU A 24 -14.09 7.20 -5.93
C GLU A 24 -13.54 6.44 -4.72
N CYS A 25 -13.75 6.97 -3.51
CA CYS A 25 -13.38 6.32 -2.25
C CYS A 25 -14.42 5.25 -1.88
N ASP A 26 -14.43 4.14 -2.59
CA ASP A 26 -15.33 3.03 -2.29
C ASP A 26 -15.00 2.40 -0.91
N LEU A 27 -16.04 2.12 -0.12
CA LEU A 27 -15.96 1.52 1.21
C LEU A 27 -15.72 0.00 1.13
N ASP A 28 -16.09 -0.64 0.02
CA ASP A 28 -15.95 -2.09 -0.17
C ASP A 28 -14.63 -2.48 -0.88
N GLN A 29 -14.03 -1.56 -1.68
CA GLN A 29 -12.61 -1.43 -2.08
C GLN A 29 -12.46 -0.56 -3.38
N PRO A 30 -11.36 0.21 -3.64
CA PRO A 30 -10.28 0.69 -2.79
C PRO A 30 -10.23 2.23 -2.66
N GLY A 31 -10.15 2.72 -1.42
CA GLY A 31 -9.95 4.14 -1.08
C GLY A 31 -10.43 4.56 0.30
N ASN A 32 -10.69 3.58 1.20
CA ASN A 32 -11.19 3.69 2.57
C ASN A 32 -11.35 5.12 3.04
N CYS A 33 -12.54 5.65 2.76
CA CYS A 33 -12.89 6.96 3.24
C CYS A 33 -12.67 6.96 4.75
N GLY A 34 -11.83 7.88 5.22
CA GLY A 34 -11.45 7.98 6.61
C GLY A 34 -12.58 8.39 7.55
N THR A 35 -13.78 8.58 7.00
CA THR A 35 -14.96 9.11 7.67
C THR A 35 -16.12 8.15 7.46
N ALA A 36 -16.84 7.86 8.55
CA ALA A 36 -17.96 6.92 8.58
C ALA A 36 -19.23 7.44 7.89
N ARG A 37 -19.22 8.67 7.34
CA ARG A 37 -20.43 9.32 6.83
C ARG A 37 -20.17 10.01 5.51
N HIS A 38 -20.57 9.35 4.44
CA HIS A 38 -20.81 9.97 3.16
C HIS A 38 -22.24 10.51 3.15
N SER A 39 -22.40 11.82 2.93
CA SER A 39 -23.72 12.41 2.68
C SER A 39 -24.30 12.01 1.31
N ALA A 40 -23.48 11.41 0.42
CA ALA A 40 -23.83 11.10 -0.97
C ALA A 40 -23.52 9.64 -1.40
N GLY A 41 -23.85 8.64 -0.57
CA GLY A 41 -23.70 7.21 -0.91
C GLY A 41 -22.33 6.63 -0.58
N SER A 42 -21.72 5.80 -1.43
CA SER A 42 -20.36 5.26 -1.19
C SER A 42 -19.23 6.22 -1.60
N ARG A 43 -19.55 7.47 -2.00
CA ARG A 43 -18.61 8.46 -2.55
C ARG A 43 -18.74 9.80 -1.84
N CYS A 44 -17.64 10.54 -1.68
CA CYS A 44 -17.64 11.87 -1.06
C CYS A 44 -17.49 13.00 -2.08
N TYR A 45 -18.11 14.15 -1.76
CA TYR A 45 -17.77 15.46 -2.30
C TYR A 45 -16.78 16.14 -1.36
N GLU A 46 -15.80 16.85 -1.91
CA GLU A 46 -15.02 17.79 -1.11
C GLU A 46 -15.92 19.01 -0.79
N GLY A 47 -16.43 19.06 0.45
CA GLY A 47 -17.35 20.11 0.89
C GLY A 47 -16.63 21.37 1.36
N GLY A 48 -16.83 22.48 0.64
CA GLY A 48 -16.64 23.85 1.13
C GLY A 48 -15.31 24.52 0.79
N THR A 49 -15.40 25.65 0.08
CA THR A 49 -14.34 26.58 -0.37
C THR A 49 -13.19 26.00 -1.21
N HIS A 50 -13.39 26.10 -2.52
CA HIS A 50 -12.36 26.41 -3.54
C HIS A 50 -11.28 25.34 -3.84
N CYS A 51 -11.53 24.58 -4.91
CA CYS A 51 -10.53 24.22 -5.93
C CYS A 51 -9.21 23.56 -5.48
N SER A 52 -9.24 22.53 -4.63
CA SER A 52 -8.22 21.50 -4.79
C SER A 52 -8.73 20.48 -5.81
N PRO A 53 -8.04 20.28 -6.94
CA PRO A 53 -8.48 19.30 -7.94
C PRO A 53 -8.50 17.91 -7.28
N LEU A 54 -9.48 17.08 -7.66
CA LEU A 54 -9.40 15.65 -7.41
C LEU A 54 -8.04 15.14 -7.91
N VAL A 55 -7.47 14.16 -7.23
CA VAL A 55 -6.17 13.58 -7.57
C VAL A 55 -6.43 12.29 -8.34
N ALA A 56 -5.95 12.21 -9.57
CA ALA A 56 -5.91 10.96 -10.32
C ALA A 56 -4.83 10.05 -9.71
N ALA A 57 -5.20 8.81 -9.43
CA ALA A 57 -4.31 7.79 -8.87
C ALA A 57 -4.60 6.44 -9.52
N PRO A 58 -3.60 5.55 -9.66
CA PRO A 58 -3.82 4.18 -10.08
C PRO A 58 -4.89 3.49 -9.22
N ARG A 59 -5.71 2.63 -9.83
CA ARG A 59 -6.66 1.79 -9.09
C ARG A 59 -5.94 0.76 -8.22
N ASP A 60 -4.83 0.20 -8.71
CA ASP A 60 -3.93 -0.64 -7.93
C ASP A 60 -2.96 0.24 -7.11
N PRO A 61 -3.01 0.20 -5.77
CA PRO A 61 -2.12 1.03 -4.94
C PRO A 61 -0.65 0.65 -5.02
N GLU A 62 -0.30 -0.54 -5.50
CA GLU A 62 1.10 -0.97 -5.61
C GLU A 62 1.82 -0.35 -6.81
N VAL A 63 1.07 0.10 -7.81
CA VAL A 63 1.61 0.77 -9.00
C VAL A 63 2.31 2.06 -8.58
N SER A 64 3.56 2.24 -9.05
CA SER A 64 4.33 3.43 -8.74
C SER A 64 3.75 4.67 -9.43
N ASP A 65 3.98 5.86 -8.87
CA ASP A 65 3.56 7.12 -9.51
C ASP A 65 4.17 7.28 -10.92
N ARG A 66 5.34 6.69 -11.17
CA ARG A 66 6.00 6.73 -12.48
C ARG A 66 5.26 5.87 -13.49
N ASP A 67 4.88 4.65 -13.09
CA ASP A 67 4.17 3.70 -13.96
C ASP A 67 2.71 4.12 -14.16
N ALA A 68 2.16 4.88 -13.22
CA ALA A 68 0.83 5.46 -13.31
C ALA A 68 0.63 6.33 -14.56
N ILE A 69 1.70 6.97 -15.06
CA ILE A 69 1.64 7.94 -16.17
C ILE A 69 1.18 7.29 -17.48
N THR A 70 1.41 5.98 -17.64
CA THR A 70 1.07 5.24 -18.87
C THR A 70 -0.24 4.48 -18.76
N LEU A 71 -0.91 4.54 -17.60
CA LEU A 71 -2.14 3.80 -17.39
C LEU A 71 -3.30 4.37 -18.22
N PRO A 72 -4.17 3.50 -18.74
CA PRO A 72 -5.42 3.93 -19.37
C PRO A 72 -6.41 4.41 -18.31
N ALA A 73 -7.42 5.18 -18.71
CA ALA A 73 -8.38 5.82 -17.79
C ALA A 73 -9.14 4.81 -16.90
N GLU A 74 -9.38 3.59 -17.38
CA GLU A 74 -10.06 2.52 -16.67
C GLU A 74 -9.24 2.00 -15.47
N ALA A 75 -7.91 2.10 -15.56
CA ALA A 75 -6.97 1.70 -14.52
C ALA A 75 -6.66 2.86 -13.54
N VAL A 76 -7.28 4.01 -13.71
CA VAL A 76 -7.11 5.21 -12.87
C VAL A 76 -8.42 5.51 -12.16
N ILE A 77 -8.33 5.95 -10.91
CA ILE A 77 -9.44 6.47 -10.11
C ILE A 77 -9.14 7.90 -9.67
N VAL A 78 -10.17 8.65 -9.31
CA VAL A 78 -9.99 9.97 -8.70
C VAL A 78 -10.33 9.96 -7.22
N LEU A 79 -9.44 10.55 -6.42
CA LEU A 79 -9.58 10.65 -4.98
C LEU A 79 -9.52 12.10 -4.54
N CYS A 80 -10.22 12.46 -3.47
CA CYS A 80 -9.92 13.70 -2.78
C CYS A 80 -8.52 13.60 -2.14
N ARG A 81 -7.89 14.76 -1.88
CA ARG A 81 -6.53 14.82 -1.32
C ARG A 81 -6.37 13.99 -0.05
N VAL A 82 -7.38 14.02 0.83
CA VAL A 82 -7.37 13.28 2.10
C VAL A 82 -7.35 11.76 1.86
N CYS A 83 -8.20 11.26 0.97
CA CYS A 83 -8.26 9.84 0.65
C CYS A 83 -6.98 9.37 -0.05
N TYR A 84 -6.43 10.18 -0.96
CA TYR A 84 -5.16 9.89 -1.63
C TYR A 84 -4.01 9.72 -0.63
N VAL A 85 -3.81 10.68 0.27
CA VAL A 85 -2.73 10.63 1.27
C VAL A 85 -2.89 9.44 2.21
N ARG A 86 -4.11 9.18 2.71
CA ARG A 86 -4.37 8.03 3.58
C ARG A 86 -4.04 6.71 2.87
N ARG A 87 -4.52 6.55 1.64
CA ARG A 87 -4.25 5.35 0.83
C ARG A 87 -2.76 5.14 0.60
N ARG A 88 -2.03 6.21 0.26
CA ARG A 88 -0.57 6.16 0.07
C ARG A 88 0.15 5.73 1.35
N ASN A 89 -0.21 6.31 2.49
CA ASN A 89 0.40 5.96 3.78
C ASN A 89 0.10 4.52 4.21
N HIS A 90 -1.13 4.05 4.02
CA HIS A 90 -1.49 2.67 4.33
C HIS A 90 -0.70 1.68 3.46
N THR A 91 -0.61 1.95 2.16
CA THR A 91 0.14 1.11 1.22
C THR A 91 1.62 1.09 1.54
N ALA A 92 2.21 2.26 1.85
CA ALA A 92 3.60 2.37 2.27
C ALA A 92 3.87 1.55 3.54
N LYS A 93 3.02 1.65 4.57
CA LYS A 93 3.13 0.85 5.80
C LYS A 93 2.99 -0.66 5.54
N ALA A 94 2.05 -1.06 4.68
CA ALA A 94 1.86 -2.47 4.32
C ALA A 94 3.06 -3.03 3.53
N ARG A 95 3.68 -2.20 2.68
CA ARG A 95 4.91 -2.56 1.97
C ARG A 95 6.09 -2.69 2.92
N GLU A 96 6.27 -1.74 3.84
CA GLU A 96 7.30 -1.80 4.86
C GLU A 96 7.17 -3.04 5.75
N ALA A 97 5.96 -3.34 6.24
CA ALA A 97 5.69 -4.54 7.04
C ALA A 97 6.02 -5.84 6.29
N ARG A 98 5.68 -5.93 4.99
CA ARG A 98 6.06 -7.09 4.15
C ARG A 98 7.58 -7.22 4.00
N ASN A 99 8.27 -6.10 3.75
CA ASN A 99 9.73 -6.11 3.60
C ASN A 99 10.42 -6.51 4.91
N GLN A 100 9.94 -6.01 6.05
CA GLN A 100 10.45 -6.41 7.37
C GLN A 100 10.23 -7.90 7.65
N ALA A 101 9.03 -8.42 7.33
CA ALA A 101 8.75 -9.85 7.48
C ALA A 101 9.66 -10.72 6.58
N ALA A 102 9.94 -10.27 5.36
CA ALA A 102 10.87 -10.96 4.45
C ALA A 102 12.31 -10.96 4.99
N LEU A 103 12.80 -9.82 5.47
CA LEU A 103 14.13 -9.72 6.07
C LEU A 103 14.28 -10.63 7.31
N LEU A 104 13.26 -10.67 8.17
CA LEU A 104 13.25 -11.55 9.34
C LEU A 104 13.19 -13.04 8.94
N ALA A 105 12.48 -13.37 7.87
CA ALA A 105 12.45 -14.75 7.35
C ALA A 105 13.82 -15.16 6.80
N GLU A 106 14.51 -14.27 6.08
CA GLU A 106 15.88 -14.48 5.58
C GLU A 106 16.89 -14.63 6.73
N GLU A 107 16.81 -13.79 7.76
CA GLU A 107 17.65 -13.90 8.95
C GLU A 107 17.47 -15.25 9.66
N ASN A 108 16.23 -15.67 9.88
CA ASN A 108 15.94 -16.98 10.50
C ASN A 108 16.42 -18.17 9.65
N ALA A 109 16.41 -18.04 8.31
CA ALA A 109 16.93 -19.07 7.42
C ALA A 109 18.46 -19.17 7.48
N LEU A 110 19.16 -18.04 7.68
CA LEU A 110 20.62 -17.99 7.82
C LEU A 110 21.12 -18.53 9.18
N PHE A 111 20.31 -18.37 10.24
CA PHE A 111 20.63 -18.82 11.60
C PHE A 111 19.77 -20.01 12.05
N ALA A 112 19.54 -20.98 11.15
CA ALA A 112 18.77 -22.17 11.49
C ALA A 112 19.39 -22.89 12.71
N PRO A 113 18.59 -23.27 13.73
CA PRO A 113 19.08 -23.88 14.97
C PRO A 113 19.79 -25.23 14.78
N ASP A 114 19.66 -25.87 13.62
CA ASP A 114 20.36 -27.11 13.27
C ASP A 114 21.88 -26.96 13.08
N LEU A 115 22.41 -25.73 13.07
CA LEU A 115 23.86 -25.48 13.04
C LEU A 115 24.48 -25.22 14.42
N LEU A 116 23.67 -25.13 15.47
CA LEU A 116 24.18 -25.10 16.84
C LEU A 116 24.42 -26.56 17.27
N PRO A 117 25.68 -26.97 17.53
CA PRO A 117 25.90 -28.30 18.09
C PRO A 117 25.08 -28.41 19.38
N PRO A 118 24.43 -29.57 19.64
CA PRO A 118 23.71 -29.75 20.89
C PRO A 118 24.68 -29.40 22.01
N ALA A 119 24.30 -28.44 22.85
CA ALA A 119 25.07 -28.04 24.00
C ALA A 119 25.50 -29.33 24.70
N GLY A 120 26.79 -29.63 24.60
CA GLY A 120 27.33 -30.95 24.87
C GLY A 120 26.78 -31.46 26.19
N SER A 121 26.10 -32.59 26.10
CA SER A 121 25.80 -33.46 27.21
C SER A 121 27.01 -33.55 28.15
N THR A 122 26.93 -32.94 29.31
CA THR A 122 27.79 -33.28 30.45
C THR A 122 27.40 -34.68 30.89
N ALA A 123 27.99 -35.70 30.26
CA ALA A 123 27.93 -37.08 30.72
C ALA A 123 28.79 -37.24 32.00
N PRO A 124 28.53 -38.27 32.81
CA PRO A 124 28.74 -38.25 34.26
C PRO A 124 30.15 -38.70 34.66
N GLU A 125 30.81 -37.95 35.55
CA GLU A 125 32.11 -38.35 36.13
C GLU A 125 31.90 -39.05 37.49
N GLN A 126 31.84 -40.38 37.41
CA GLN A 126 32.41 -41.39 38.31
C GLN A 126 32.25 -41.29 39.85
N GLN A 127 31.64 -42.35 40.39
CA GLN A 127 31.83 -42.93 41.72
C GLN A 127 33.19 -42.64 42.37
N ARG A 128 33.16 -42.12 43.60
CA ARG A 128 34.12 -42.49 44.64
C ARG A 128 33.37 -42.95 45.88
N ASP A 129 33.38 -44.26 46.07
CA ASP A 129 33.20 -44.90 47.37
C ASP A 129 34.18 -44.30 48.38
N VAL A 130 33.66 -43.89 49.55
CA VAL A 130 34.44 -43.81 50.79
C VAL A 130 33.61 -44.42 51.91
N ALA A 131 34.23 -45.41 52.55
CA ALA A 131 33.74 -46.24 53.64
C ALA A 131 33.46 -45.49 54.94
#